data_AF-A0A4Y2HXA8-F1
#
_entry.id   AF-A0A4Y2HXA8-F1
#
_cell.length_a   1.000
_cell.length_b   1.000
_cell.length_c   1.000
_cell.angle_alpha   90.00
_cell.angle_beta   90.00
_cell.angle_gamma   90.00
#
_symmetry.space_group_name_H-M   'P 1'
#
loop_
_entity.id
_entity.type
_entity.pdbx_description
1 polymer ?
#
loop_
_entity_poly.entity_id
_entity_poly.type
_entity_poly.pdbx_seq_one_letter_code
_entity_poly.pdbx_strand_id
1 'polypeptide(L)'
;MHSKLDCKSSCKNGNCVNEGGKEICKCNPGYGNYEETSCRACRCGPDTNCMWQSGWRPAKICFCKPGYTQLNNECVGPCTSDPCRNNGTCEVEGKGFKCNCSKPWRGKTCEIGPCDNQPCQNGGICNNGKTGFICKCFAPFSGPRCENGPCTSNPCQNNGICEVSGDSYRCNCNKPFKGTNCEIECDCGSYGKCSLEYGVKRCVCNSSFAEKNGKCE
;
A
#
# COMPACT_ATOMS: atom_id res chain seq x y z
N MET A 1 15.62 -28.30 -61.86
CA MET A 1 16.57 -28.53 -60.74
C MET A 1 16.09 -27.73 -59.54
N HIS A 2 15.38 -28.35 -58.60
CA HIS A 2 15.16 -27.72 -57.29
C HIS A 2 16.46 -27.83 -56.51
N SER A 3 17.11 -26.68 -56.27
CA SER A 3 18.29 -26.63 -55.41
C SER A 3 17.91 -27.14 -54.03
N LYS A 4 18.57 -28.19 -53.55
CA LYS A 4 18.43 -28.66 -52.16
C LYS A 4 18.83 -27.50 -51.26
N LEU A 5 17.90 -26.92 -50.50
CA LEU A 5 18.23 -25.88 -49.51
C LEU A 5 19.21 -26.49 -48.50
N ASP A 6 20.44 -26.00 -48.48
CA ASP A 6 21.45 -26.35 -47.47
C ASP A 6 21.05 -25.68 -46.15
N CYS A 7 21.02 -26.47 -45.07
CA CYS A 7 20.68 -26.03 -43.73
C CYS A 7 21.58 -24.88 -43.25
N LYS A 8 22.86 -24.85 -43.62
CA LYS A 8 23.79 -23.76 -43.29
C LYS A 8 23.40 -22.42 -43.90
N SER A 9 22.74 -22.42 -45.06
CA SER A 9 22.31 -21.20 -45.75
C SER A 9 20.92 -20.70 -45.32
N SER A 10 20.08 -21.61 -44.83
CA SER A 10 18.64 -21.38 -44.61
C SER A 10 18.25 -21.25 -43.14
N CYS A 11 19.08 -21.79 -42.23
CA CYS A 11 18.87 -21.80 -40.78
C CYS A 11 19.19 -20.44 -40.13
N LYS A 12 18.42 -19.39 -40.50
CA LYS A 12 18.51 -18.08 -39.84
C LYS A 12 17.80 -18.12 -38.50
N ASN A 13 18.42 -17.61 -37.44
CA ASN A 13 17.91 -17.65 -36.05
C ASN A 13 17.86 -19.07 -35.42
N GLY A 14 18.77 -19.93 -35.84
CA GLY A 14 18.99 -21.24 -35.25
C GLY A 14 20.41 -21.74 -35.53
N ASN A 15 20.71 -22.93 -35.03
CA ASN A 15 21.97 -23.62 -35.25
C ASN A 15 21.72 -24.88 -36.07
N CYS A 16 22.44 -25.03 -37.18
CA CYS A 16 22.37 -26.24 -37.99
C CYS A 16 23.12 -27.39 -37.29
N VAL A 17 22.46 -28.53 -37.10
CA VAL A 17 23.04 -29.73 -36.50
C VAL A 17 22.74 -30.95 -37.37
N ASN A 18 23.58 -31.98 -37.29
CA ASN A 18 23.33 -33.25 -37.96
C ASN A 18 22.80 -34.26 -36.94
N GLU A 19 21.56 -34.74 -37.13
CA GLU A 19 20.96 -35.80 -36.33
C GLU A 19 20.58 -36.96 -37.26
N GLY A 20 21.18 -38.14 -37.05
CA GLY A 20 20.86 -39.34 -37.83
C GLY A 20 21.17 -39.25 -39.33
N GLY A 21 22.11 -38.40 -39.75
CA GLY A 21 22.46 -38.20 -41.17
C GLY A 21 21.62 -37.16 -41.90
N LYS A 22 20.70 -36.47 -41.19
CA LYS A 22 19.91 -35.36 -41.71
C LYS A 22 20.35 -34.05 -41.05
N GLU A 23 20.56 -33.00 -41.86
CA GLU A 23 20.79 -31.65 -41.35
C GLU A 23 19.47 -31.03 -40.89
N ILE A 24 19.42 -30.58 -39.64
CA ILE A 24 18.25 -30.00 -39.00
C ILE A 24 18.63 -28.65 -38.41
N CYS A 25 17.79 -27.65 -38.62
CA CYS A 25 17.94 -26.35 -37.97
C CYS A 25 17.34 -26.41 -36.55
N LYS A 26 18.15 -26.21 -35.51
CA LYS A 26 17.67 -26.04 -34.12
C LYS A 26 17.45 -24.57 -33.83
N CYS A 27 16.18 -24.14 -33.78
CA CYS A 27 15.82 -22.75 -33.57
C CYS A 27 16.14 -22.22 -32.17
N ASN A 28 16.52 -20.95 -32.10
CA ASN A 28 16.69 -20.22 -30.84
C ASN A 28 15.33 -20.04 -30.11
N PRO A 29 15.32 -19.82 -28.79
CA PRO A 29 14.09 -19.52 -28.04
C PRO A 29 13.27 -18.41 -28.70
N GLY A 30 11.95 -18.61 -28.82
CA GLY A 30 11.06 -17.68 -29.51
C GLY A 30 10.90 -17.93 -31.01
N TYR A 31 11.62 -18.91 -31.57
CA TYR A 31 11.55 -19.33 -32.98
C TYR A 31 11.20 -20.81 -33.10
N GLY A 32 10.56 -21.18 -34.21
CA GLY A 32 10.12 -22.53 -34.50
C GLY A 32 10.43 -22.96 -35.91
N ASN A 33 10.58 -24.28 -36.11
CA ASN A 33 10.90 -24.87 -37.40
C ASN A 33 9.79 -24.64 -38.43
N TYR A 34 10.17 -24.08 -39.57
CA TYR A 34 9.33 -23.80 -40.73
C TYR A 34 9.97 -24.45 -41.96
N GLU A 35 9.21 -25.30 -42.67
CA GLU A 35 9.66 -25.99 -43.89
C GLU A 35 11.01 -26.75 -43.71
N GLU A 36 11.20 -27.38 -42.54
CA GLU A 36 12.34 -28.24 -42.15
C GLU A 36 13.74 -27.60 -42.06
N THR A 37 14.02 -26.49 -42.76
CA THR A 37 15.37 -25.88 -42.83
C THR A 37 15.43 -24.41 -42.40
N SER A 38 14.33 -23.82 -41.96
CA SER A 38 14.29 -22.40 -41.55
C SER A 38 13.61 -22.20 -40.20
N CYS A 39 14.03 -21.16 -39.47
CA CYS A 39 13.39 -20.77 -38.21
C CYS A 39 12.57 -19.50 -38.40
N ARG A 40 11.29 -19.60 -38.04
CA ARG A 40 10.35 -18.48 -38.09
C ARG A 40 9.92 -18.10 -36.69
N ALA A 41 9.87 -16.79 -36.43
CA ALA A 41 9.48 -16.25 -35.13
C ALA A 41 8.08 -16.76 -34.74
N CYS A 42 7.97 -17.29 -33.52
CA CYS A 42 6.75 -17.90 -33.03
C CYS A 42 5.67 -16.86 -32.71
N ARG A 43 6.05 -15.74 -32.10
CA ARG A 43 5.07 -14.75 -31.58
C ARG A 43 3.97 -15.45 -30.75
N CYS A 44 4.37 -16.42 -29.93
CA CYS A 44 3.47 -17.17 -29.04
C CYS A 44 3.47 -16.59 -27.62
N GLY A 45 4.37 -15.66 -27.32
CA GLY A 45 4.65 -15.12 -25.98
C GLY A 45 6.15 -15.20 -25.65
N PRO A 46 6.62 -14.56 -24.56
CA PRO A 46 8.03 -14.56 -24.17
C PRO A 46 8.53 -15.97 -23.81
N ASP A 47 9.71 -16.31 -24.34
CA ASP A 47 10.41 -17.60 -24.22
C ASP A 47 9.55 -18.84 -24.54
N THR A 48 8.73 -18.75 -25.59
CA THR A 48 7.94 -19.89 -26.09
C THR A 48 8.44 -20.35 -27.45
N ASN A 49 8.59 -21.66 -27.62
CA ASN A 49 8.91 -22.28 -28.91
C ASN A 49 7.62 -22.69 -29.64
N CYS A 50 7.73 -23.01 -30.91
CA CYS A 50 6.60 -23.42 -31.72
C CYS A 50 7.02 -24.37 -32.84
N MET A 51 6.04 -24.99 -33.48
CA MET A 51 6.21 -25.66 -34.75
C MET A 51 5.18 -25.17 -35.77
N TRP A 52 5.57 -25.19 -37.04
CA TRP A 52 4.69 -24.85 -38.15
C TRP A 52 4.29 -26.14 -38.86
N GLN A 53 2.98 -26.43 -38.86
CA GLN A 53 2.44 -27.56 -39.60
C GLN A 53 2.27 -27.19 -41.07
N SER A 54 2.85 -28.01 -41.95
CA SER A 54 2.72 -27.87 -43.40
C SER A 54 1.30 -28.16 -43.86
N GLY A 55 0.76 -27.32 -44.72
CA GLY A 55 -0.58 -27.47 -45.28
C GLY A 55 -1.00 -26.24 -46.09
N TRP A 56 -2.15 -26.32 -46.77
CA TRP A 56 -2.70 -25.21 -47.56
C TRP A 56 -2.98 -23.95 -46.73
N ARG A 57 -3.19 -24.14 -45.42
CA ARG A 57 -3.15 -23.09 -44.39
C ARG A 57 -2.18 -23.52 -43.30
N PRO A 58 -0.93 -23.02 -43.30
CA PRO A 58 0.04 -23.40 -42.29
C PRO A 58 -0.48 -23.07 -40.88
N ALA A 59 -0.58 -24.08 -40.01
CA ALA A 59 -1.02 -23.89 -38.63
C ALA A 59 0.19 -23.75 -37.71
N LYS A 60 0.16 -22.78 -36.81
CA LYS A 60 1.21 -22.56 -35.81
C LYS A 60 0.78 -23.23 -34.50
N ILE A 61 1.57 -24.17 -34.02
CA ILE A 61 1.38 -24.79 -32.70
C ILE A 61 2.42 -24.20 -31.76
N CYS A 62 1.95 -23.59 -30.66
CA CYS A 62 2.80 -23.00 -29.63
C CYS A 62 3.05 -24.02 -28.52
N PHE A 63 4.32 -24.19 -28.14
CA PHE A 63 4.70 -24.98 -26.97
C PHE A 63 4.70 -24.08 -25.74
N CYS A 64 3.54 -24.01 -25.09
CA CYS A 64 3.32 -23.13 -23.96
C CYS A 64 4.01 -23.65 -22.68
N LYS A 65 4.52 -22.71 -21.87
CA LYS A 65 5.07 -23.01 -20.55
C LYS A 65 4.00 -23.62 -19.64
N PRO A 66 4.37 -24.39 -18.59
CA PRO A 66 3.41 -24.92 -17.63
C PRO A 66 2.46 -23.85 -17.08
N GLY A 67 1.16 -24.17 -17.06
CA GLY A 67 0.08 -23.26 -16.64
C GLY A 67 -0.39 -22.26 -17.70
N TYR A 68 0.18 -22.27 -18.90
CA TYR A 68 -0.33 -21.57 -20.08
C TYR A 68 -1.00 -22.55 -21.05
N THR A 69 -2.00 -22.07 -21.79
CA THR A 69 -2.71 -22.83 -22.82
C THR A 69 -2.68 -22.07 -24.14
N GLN A 70 -2.63 -22.78 -25.26
CA GLN A 70 -2.74 -22.14 -26.57
C GLN A 70 -4.18 -21.69 -26.84
N LEU A 71 -4.37 -20.39 -27.07
CA LEU A 71 -5.62 -19.79 -27.51
C LEU A 71 -5.31 -18.78 -28.62
N ASN A 72 -6.02 -18.88 -29.75
CA ASN A 72 -5.82 -17.99 -30.91
C ASN A 72 -4.35 -17.84 -31.37
N ASN A 73 -3.59 -18.94 -31.32
CA ASN A 73 -2.16 -18.99 -31.68
C ASN A 73 -1.22 -18.21 -30.74
N GLU A 74 -1.64 -17.96 -29.50
CA GLU A 74 -0.83 -17.36 -28.44
C GLU A 74 -0.93 -18.20 -27.16
N CYS A 75 0.10 -18.17 -26.34
CA CYS A 75 0.08 -18.79 -25.02
C CYS A 75 -0.58 -17.86 -24.03
N VAL A 76 -1.81 -18.19 -23.63
CA VAL A 76 -2.60 -17.45 -22.66
C VAL A 76 -2.57 -18.18 -21.33
N GLY A 77 -2.28 -17.45 -20.26
CA GLY A 77 -2.21 -17.97 -18.93
C GLY A 77 -2.51 -16.91 -17.87
N PRO A 78 -2.43 -17.28 -16.58
CA PRO A 78 -2.85 -16.43 -15.47
C PRO A 78 -2.09 -15.09 -15.37
N CYS A 79 -0.86 -15.01 -15.89
CA CYS A 79 -0.07 -13.78 -15.90
C CYS A 79 -0.15 -12.98 -17.21
N THR A 80 -0.87 -13.46 -18.24
CA THR A 80 -0.91 -12.80 -19.56
C THR A 80 -1.53 -11.39 -19.50
N SER A 81 -2.39 -11.12 -18.53
CA SER A 81 -3.05 -9.82 -18.36
C SER A 81 -2.34 -8.88 -17.39
N ASP A 82 -1.10 -9.16 -17.01
CA ASP A 82 -0.33 -8.42 -16.01
C ASP A 82 -1.15 -8.08 -14.74
N PRO A 83 -1.67 -9.10 -14.03
CA PRO A 83 -2.60 -8.87 -12.92
C PRO A 83 -1.97 -8.16 -11.71
N CYS A 84 -0.63 -8.13 -11.60
CA CYS A 84 0.08 -7.58 -10.45
C CYS A 84 0.32 -6.08 -10.62
N ARG A 85 -0.27 -5.28 -9.73
CA ARG A 85 -0.14 -3.82 -9.70
C ARG A 85 1.13 -3.40 -8.96
N ASN A 86 1.40 -2.10 -8.98
CA ASN A 86 2.41 -1.45 -8.13
C ASN A 86 3.80 -2.12 -8.18
N ASN A 87 4.24 -2.47 -9.40
CA ASN A 87 5.52 -3.13 -9.66
C ASN A 87 5.65 -4.49 -8.96
N GLY A 88 4.54 -5.23 -8.81
CA GLY A 88 4.55 -6.63 -8.40
C GLY A 88 4.92 -7.56 -9.55
N THR A 89 5.63 -8.65 -9.24
CA THR A 89 6.00 -9.67 -10.24
C THR A 89 4.95 -10.79 -10.24
N CYS A 90 4.48 -11.18 -11.43
CA CYS A 90 3.53 -12.27 -11.58
C CYS A 90 4.23 -13.63 -11.74
N GLU A 91 3.80 -14.61 -10.97
CA GLU A 91 4.24 -16.00 -11.07
C GLU A 91 3.02 -16.91 -11.26
N VAL A 92 3.17 -17.93 -12.10
CA VAL A 92 2.10 -18.92 -12.32
C VAL A 92 2.10 -19.93 -11.18
N GLU A 93 0.94 -20.15 -10.57
CA GLU A 93 0.74 -21.10 -9.46
C GLU A 93 -0.40 -22.05 -9.83
N GLY A 94 -0.05 -23.23 -10.37
CA GLY A 94 -1.02 -24.20 -10.89
C GLY A 94 -1.81 -23.65 -12.08
N LYS A 95 -3.14 -23.55 -11.94
CA LYS A 95 -4.03 -22.90 -12.93
C LYS A 95 -4.26 -21.41 -12.63
N GLY A 96 -3.66 -20.87 -11.58
CA GLY A 96 -3.80 -19.49 -11.13
C GLY A 96 -2.49 -18.72 -11.18
N PHE A 97 -2.47 -17.56 -10.54
CA PHE A 97 -1.29 -16.72 -10.41
C PHE A 97 -1.08 -16.32 -8.95
N LYS A 98 0.17 -15.96 -8.65
CA LYS A 98 0.59 -15.31 -7.42
C LYS A 98 1.36 -14.04 -7.77
N CYS A 99 1.02 -12.95 -7.09
CA CYS A 99 1.78 -11.71 -7.20
C CYS A 99 2.79 -11.59 -6.07
N ASN A 100 4.06 -11.43 -6.42
CA ASN A 100 5.11 -11.07 -5.48
C ASN A 100 5.19 -9.54 -5.41
N CYS A 101 4.59 -8.99 -4.36
CA CYS A 101 4.44 -7.55 -4.22
C CYS A 101 5.74 -6.88 -3.76
N SER A 102 6.08 -5.79 -4.46
CA SER A 102 7.10 -4.86 -3.99
C SER A 102 6.62 -4.20 -2.69
N LYS A 103 7.43 -4.26 -1.62
CA LYS A 103 7.11 -3.54 -0.38
C LYS A 103 6.98 -2.04 -0.68
N PRO A 104 6.01 -1.34 -0.09
CA PRO A 104 5.13 -1.76 1.02
C PRO A 104 3.74 -2.27 0.60
N TRP A 105 3.52 -2.58 -0.68
CA TRP A 105 2.23 -3.01 -1.22
C TRP A 105 1.86 -4.43 -0.81
N ARG A 106 0.56 -4.69 -0.68
CA ARG A 106 -0.03 -5.98 -0.28
C ARG A 106 -1.29 -6.27 -1.08
N GLY A 107 -1.97 -7.37 -0.76
CA GLY A 107 -3.17 -7.81 -1.47
C GLY A 107 -2.86 -8.85 -2.54
N LYS A 108 -3.90 -9.42 -3.13
CA LYS A 108 -3.76 -10.54 -4.08
C LYS A 108 -3.08 -10.10 -5.38
N THR A 109 -3.33 -8.85 -5.77
CA THR A 109 -2.81 -8.19 -6.97
C THR A 109 -1.91 -7.00 -6.63
N CYS A 110 -1.38 -6.94 -5.41
CA CYS A 110 -0.56 -5.82 -4.93
C CYS A 110 -1.28 -4.46 -4.94
N GLU A 111 -2.60 -4.48 -4.83
CA GLU A 111 -3.49 -3.32 -4.88
C GLU A 111 -3.54 -2.54 -3.57
N ILE A 112 -3.24 -3.19 -2.44
CA ILE A 112 -3.41 -2.61 -1.11
C ILE A 112 -2.17 -1.80 -0.74
N GLY A 113 -2.34 -0.48 -0.66
CA GLY A 113 -1.32 0.47 -0.26
C GLY A 113 -1.26 0.73 1.25
N PRO A 114 -0.17 1.31 1.75
CA PRO A 114 -0.05 1.73 3.15
C PRO A 114 -1.14 2.67 3.65
N CYS A 115 -1.72 3.48 2.77
CA CYS A 115 -2.76 4.46 3.12
C CYS A 115 -4.19 3.93 3.09
N ASP A 116 -4.44 2.72 2.58
CA ASP A 116 -5.81 2.23 2.37
C ASP A 116 -6.56 2.02 3.68
N ASN A 117 -5.84 1.74 4.77
CA ASN A 117 -6.40 1.61 6.11
C ASN A 117 -6.43 2.94 6.89
N GLN A 118 -6.25 4.09 6.21
CA GLN A 118 -6.30 5.43 6.79
C GLN A 118 -5.48 5.55 8.09
N PRO A 119 -4.15 5.32 8.03
CA PRO A 119 -3.33 5.25 9.23
C PRO A 119 -3.20 6.59 9.97
N CYS A 120 -3.43 7.71 9.30
CA CYS A 120 -3.30 9.05 9.87
C CYS A 120 -4.55 9.44 10.66
N GLN A 121 -4.34 9.90 11.90
CA GLN A 121 -5.37 10.39 12.81
C GLN A 121 -5.57 11.89 12.67
N ASN A 122 -6.56 12.44 13.38
CA ASN A 122 -6.80 13.87 13.51
C ASN A 122 -6.83 14.65 12.17
N GLY A 123 -7.40 14.02 11.14
CA GLY A 123 -7.56 14.61 9.81
C GLY A 123 -6.26 14.70 8.98
N GLY A 124 -5.18 14.04 9.39
CA GLY A 124 -3.91 14.04 8.65
C GLY A 124 -4.03 13.45 7.25
N ILE A 125 -3.26 13.99 6.29
CA ILE A 125 -3.23 13.50 4.91
C ILE A 125 -2.23 12.35 4.80
N CYS A 126 -2.70 11.19 4.33
CA CYS A 126 -1.85 10.03 4.09
C CYS A 126 -1.26 10.02 2.68
N ASN A 127 0.04 9.74 2.57
CA ASN A 127 0.71 9.47 1.30
C ASN A 127 1.42 8.10 1.34
N ASN A 128 1.32 7.34 0.25
CA ASN A 128 2.06 6.09 0.10
C ASN A 128 3.55 6.39 -0.10
N GLY A 129 4.36 6.11 0.91
CA GLY A 129 5.81 6.26 0.89
C GLY A 129 6.54 5.00 0.42
N LYS A 130 7.85 5.12 0.19
CA LYS A 130 8.70 4.00 -0.29
C LYS A 130 8.78 2.82 0.69
N THR A 131 8.67 3.08 1.99
CA THR A 131 8.82 2.06 3.05
C THR A 131 7.54 1.83 3.85
N GLY A 132 6.46 2.57 3.58
CA GLY A 132 5.24 2.54 4.37
C GLY A 132 4.35 3.74 4.07
N PHE A 133 3.57 4.20 5.04
CA PHE A 133 2.77 5.41 4.94
C PHE A 133 3.55 6.62 5.46
N ILE A 134 3.20 7.81 4.97
CA ILE A 134 3.69 9.09 5.49
C ILE A 134 2.48 9.97 5.76
N CYS A 135 2.31 10.39 7.02
CA CYS A 135 1.25 11.30 7.42
C CYS A 135 1.74 12.75 7.42
N LYS A 136 1.02 13.61 6.71
CA LYS A 136 1.16 15.07 6.84
C LYS A 136 0.09 15.55 7.82
N CYS A 137 0.55 16.01 8.98
CA CYS A 137 -0.32 16.47 10.05
C CYS A 137 -0.70 17.94 9.88
N PHE A 138 -1.91 18.29 10.33
CA PHE A 138 -2.31 19.67 10.52
C PHE A 138 -2.00 20.10 11.94
N ALA A 139 -1.52 21.34 12.12
CA ALA A 139 -1.36 21.90 13.46
C ALA A 139 -2.72 21.91 14.19
N PRO A 140 -2.76 21.64 15.51
CA PRO A 140 -1.63 21.40 16.43
C PRO A 140 -1.16 19.94 16.54
N PHE A 141 -1.54 19.05 15.62
CA PHE A 141 -1.23 17.62 15.71
C PHE A 141 0.16 17.25 15.16
N SER A 142 0.75 16.20 15.74
CA SER A 142 2.09 15.72 15.42
C SER A 142 2.23 14.21 15.68
N GLY A 143 3.41 13.66 15.39
CA GLY A 143 3.70 12.23 15.49
C GLY A 143 3.59 11.51 14.15
N PRO A 144 4.09 10.25 14.05
CA PRO A 144 4.09 9.48 12.80
C PRO A 144 2.70 9.25 12.21
N ARG A 145 1.66 9.25 13.04
CA ARG A 145 0.25 9.06 12.67
C ARG A 145 -0.60 10.30 12.99
N CYS A 146 -0.01 11.44 13.30
CA CYS A 146 -0.74 12.64 13.77
C CYS A 146 -1.56 12.39 15.04
N GLU A 147 -1.13 11.45 15.89
CA GLU A 147 -1.82 11.01 17.11
C GLU A 147 -1.59 11.93 18.31
N ASN A 148 -0.55 12.74 18.27
CA ASN A 148 -0.20 13.64 19.36
C ASN A 148 -0.85 15.00 19.12
N GLY A 149 -1.63 15.49 20.07
CA GLY A 149 -2.21 16.82 20.07
C GLY A 149 -2.23 17.42 21.48
N PRO A 150 -2.80 18.62 21.63
CA PRO A 150 -2.79 19.36 22.90
C PRO A 150 -3.44 18.61 24.08
N CYS A 151 -4.41 17.74 23.81
CA CYS A 151 -5.10 16.94 24.85
C CYS A 151 -4.51 15.54 25.07
N THR A 152 -3.50 15.11 24.29
CA THR A 152 -3.00 13.72 24.36
C THR A 152 -2.38 13.38 25.71
N SER A 153 -1.79 14.35 26.41
CA SER A 153 -1.21 14.17 27.75
C SER A 153 -2.24 14.25 28.89
N ASN A 154 -3.52 14.41 28.59
CA ASN A 154 -4.58 14.67 29.57
C ASN A 154 -4.23 15.80 30.55
N PRO A 155 -4.03 17.03 30.06
CA PRO A 155 -3.57 18.14 30.90
C PRO A 155 -4.60 18.59 31.96
N CYS A 156 -5.88 18.29 31.76
CA CYS A 156 -6.96 18.69 32.67
C CYS A 156 -7.06 17.74 33.88
N GLN A 157 -6.88 18.28 35.07
CA GLN A 157 -6.99 17.57 36.35
C GLN A 157 -8.44 17.51 36.83
N ASN A 158 -8.69 16.78 37.93
CA ASN A 158 -9.97 16.74 38.64
C ASN A 158 -11.17 16.45 37.72
N ASN A 159 -10.99 15.51 36.80
CA ASN A 159 -11.97 15.07 35.80
C ASN A 159 -12.45 16.19 34.86
N GLY A 160 -11.64 17.25 34.65
CA GLY A 160 -11.91 18.27 33.65
C GLY A 160 -11.89 17.69 32.23
N ILE A 161 -12.77 18.21 31.37
CA ILE A 161 -12.83 17.78 29.96
C ILE A 161 -11.82 18.62 29.16
N CYS A 162 -10.90 17.96 28.47
CA CYS A 162 -9.95 18.63 27.58
C CYS A 162 -10.53 18.81 26.19
N GLU A 163 -10.48 20.04 25.68
CA GLU A 163 -10.88 20.37 24.31
C GLU A 163 -9.71 21.04 23.58
N VAL A 164 -9.49 20.67 22.32
CA VAL A 164 -8.52 21.36 21.47
C VAL A 164 -9.06 22.75 21.13
N SER A 165 -8.25 23.79 21.32
CA SER A 165 -8.62 25.19 21.13
C SER A 165 -7.50 25.91 20.37
N GLY A 166 -7.67 26.07 19.06
CA GLY A 166 -6.63 26.62 18.18
C GLY A 166 -5.39 25.73 18.18
N ASP A 167 -4.23 26.31 18.47
CA ASP A 167 -2.95 25.60 18.58
C ASP A 167 -2.67 25.00 19.99
N SER A 168 -3.64 25.10 20.90
CA SER A 168 -3.49 24.65 22.29
C SER A 168 -4.73 23.86 22.77
N TYR A 169 -4.90 23.74 24.07
CA TYR A 169 -6.06 23.12 24.70
C TYR A 169 -6.77 24.10 25.65
N ARG A 170 -8.00 23.76 25.98
CA ARG A 170 -8.78 24.39 27.04
C ARG A 170 -9.37 23.29 27.92
N CYS A 171 -9.31 23.48 29.23
CA CYS A 171 -9.99 22.62 30.18
C CYS A 171 -11.37 23.18 30.55
N ASN A 172 -12.41 22.36 30.41
CA ASN A 172 -13.72 22.61 30.98
C ASN A 172 -13.79 21.95 32.36
N CYS A 173 -13.68 22.76 33.41
CA CYS A 173 -13.58 22.28 34.77
C CYS A 173 -14.95 21.94 35.36
N ASN A 174 -15.06 20.75 35.94
CA ASN A 174 -16.21 20.40 36.75
C ASN A 174 -16.20 21.23 38.04
N LYS A 175 -17.37 21.69 38.49
CA LYS A 175 -17.47 22.38 39.78
C LYS A 175 -17.08 21.42 40.92
N PRO A 176 -16.39 21.91 41.98
CA PRO A 176 -16.02 23.30 42.24
C PRO A 176 -14.64 23.72 41.69
N PHE A 177 -14.02 22.95 40.79
CA PHE A 177 -12.65 23.21 40.33
C PHE A 177 -12.55 24.38 39.34
N LYS A 178 -11.42 25.09 39.39
CA LYS A 178 -11.00 26.16 38.47
C LYS A 178 -9.48 26.08 38.24
N GLY A 179 -8.95 27.02 37.46
CA GLY A 179 -7.55 27.05 37.03
C GLY A 179 -7.42 26.72 35.54
N THR A 180 -6.21 26.84 34.99
CA THR A 180 -5.96 26.52 33.57
C THR A 180 -6.14 25.04 33.30
N ASN A 181 -5.75 24.20 34.27
CA ASN A 181 -5.77 22.74 34.24
C ASN A 181 -6.74 22.15 35.26
N CYS A 182 -7.69 22.94 35.77
CA CYS A 182 -8.63 22.53 36.81
C CYS A 182 -7.97 22.07 38.12
N GLU A 183 -6.77 22.54 38.40
CA GLU A 183 -5.91 22.16 39.54
C GLU A 183 -6.33 22.81 40.87
N ILE A 184 -7.19 23.83 40.82
CA ILE A 184 -7.59 24.62 42.00
C ILE A 184 -9.00 24.23 42.45
N GLU A 185 -9.12 23.65 43.64
CA GLU A 185 -10.43 23.41 44.28
C GLU A 185 -11.05 24.73 44.77
N CYS A 186 -12.05 25.22 44.04
CA CYS A 186 -12.66 26.53 44.27
C CYS A 186 -13.97 26.43 45.08
N ASP A 187 -13.99 25.58 46.11
CA ASP A 187 -15.12 25.47 47.04
C ASP A 187 -15.02 26.51 48.17
N CYS A 188 -15.93 27.48 48.20
CA CYS A 188 -16.03 28.49 49.26
C CYS A 188 -17.26 28.27 50.17
N GLY A 189 -17.93 27.12 50.05
CA GLY A 189 -19.22 26.87 50.70
C GLY A 189 -20.38 27.64 50.07
N SER A 190 -21.58 27.45 50.63
CA SER A 190 -22.83 28.02 50.11
C SER A 190 -22.93 29.55 50.24
N TYR A 191 -22.12 30.15 51.12
CA TYR A 191 -22.18 31.56 51.46
C TYR A 191 -21.03 32.39 50.86
N GLY A 192 -20.22 31.78 50.00
CA GLY A 192 -19.06 32.40 49.38
C GLY A 192 -19.03 32.22 47.87
N LYS A 193 -18.47 33.20 47.16
CA LYS A 193 -18.13 33.07 45.74
C LYS A 193 -16.63 32.93 45.59
N CYS A 194 -16.20 31.97 44.77
CA CYS A 194 -14.79 31.77 44.48
C CYS A 194 -14.32 32.63 43.29
N SER A 195 -13.32 33.48 43.53
CA SER A 195 -12.54 34.18 42.49
C SER A 195 -11.10 33.64 42.44
N LEU A 196 -10.47 33.79 41.27
CA LEU A 196 -9.05 33.54 41.11
C LEU A 196 -8.36 34.88 40.85
N GLU A 197 -7.40 35.24 41.70
CA GLU A 197 -6.53 36.40 41.49
C GLU A 197 -5.11 35.90 41.32
N TYR A 198 -4.52 36.13 40.14
CA TYR A 198 -3.17 35.66 39.79
C TYR A 198 -2.95 34.15 40.02
N GLY A 199 -3.98 33.32 39.80
CA GLY A 199 -3.92 31.88 40.00
C GLY A 199 -4.11 31.42 41.45
N VAL A 200 -4.42 32.33 42.37
CA VAL A 200 -4.69 32.00 43.77
C VAL A 200 -6.19 32.06 44.04
N LYS A 201 -6.71 31.03 44.74
CA LYS A 201 -8.09 31.00 45.24
C LYS A 201 -8.33 32.14 46.22
N ARG A 202 -9.40 32.90 46.02
CA ARG A 202 -9.94 33.86 46.99
C ARG A 202 -11.44 33.61 47.18
N CYS A 203 -11.88 33.51 48.43
CA CYS A 203 -13.29 33.43 48.76
C CYS A 203 -13.83 34.81 49.12
N VAL A 204 -14.89 35.23 48.43
CA VAL A 204 -15.64 36.44 48.78
C VAL A 204 -16.91 36.00 49.48
N CYS A 205 -16.94 36.18 50.80
CA CYS A 205 -18.08 35.83 51.63
C CYS A 205 -19.18 36.87 51.55
N ASN A 206 -20.43 36.42 51.63
CA ASN A 206 -21.58 37.31 51.80
C ASN A 206 -21.43 38.08 53.14
N SER A 207 -22.06 39.24 53.25
CA SER A 207 -21.88 40.23 54.34
C SER A 207 -22.13 39.74 55.78
N SER A 208 -22.66 38.53 55.97
CA SER A 208 -22.92 37.91 57.28
C SER A 208 -21.99 36.74 57.62
N PHE A 209 -21.05 36.39 56.72
CA PHE A 209 -20.18 35.23 56.83
C PHE A 209 -18.73 35.66 56.76
N ALA A 210 -17.84 34.92 57.43
CA ALA A 210 -16.41 35.19 57.41
C ALA A 210 -15.66 34.02 56.77
N GLU A 211 -14.51 34.30 56.16
CA GLU A 211 -13.66 33.22 55.66
C GLU A 211 -12.94 32.55 56.83
N LYS A 212 -13.13 31.25 56.95
CA LYS A 212 -12.43 30.41 57.93
C LYS A 212 -12.02 29.11 57.26
N ASN A 213 -10.73 28.78 57.36
CA ASN A 213 -10.11 27.62 56.69
C ASN A 213 -10.43 27.53 55.17
N GLY A 214 -10.53 28.67 54.48
CA GLY A 214 -10.76 28.71 53.03
C GLY A 214 -12.21 28.47 52.59
N LYS A 215 -13.18 28.57 53.50
CA LYS A 215 -14.63 28.54 53.22
C LYS A 215 -15.35 29.66 53.98
N CYS A 216 -16.50 30.08 53.47
CA CYS A 216 -17.36 31.06 54.13
C CYS A 216 -18.36 30.34 55.04
N GLU A 217 -18.24 30.58 56.35
CA GLU A 217 -19.10 30.03 57.40
C GLU A 217 -19.53 31.09 58.42
#